data_AF-A0A835VIW0-F1
#
_entry.id   AF-A0A835VIW0-F1
#
_cell.length_a   1.000
_cell.length_b   1.000
_cell.length_c   1.000
_cell.angle_alpha   90.00
_cell.angle_beta   90.00
_cell.angle_gamma   90.00
#
_symmetry.space_group_name_H-M   'P 1'
#
loop_
_entity.id
_entity.type
_entity.pdbx_description
1 polymer ?
#
loop_
_entity_poly.entity_id
_entity_poly.type
_entity_poly.pdbx_seq_one_letter_code
_entity_poly.pdbx_strand_id
1 'polypeptide(L)'
;METMMKYLPVLALFLLASIAGLEMADAAGECGNQSPDRIAFQLAPCASASQNKNAAVSAPCCSAVQRIGQNPSCLCAVMLSKTAKNAGVSPEVAITIPKRCNISNRPVGSKCGGYTLP
;
A
#
# COMPACT_ATOMS: atom_id res chain seq x y z
N MET A 1 -33.73 19.96 42.29
CA MET A 1 -33.15 20.65 41.12
C MET A 1 -31.62 20.84 41.22
N GLU A 2 -30.94 20.06 42.08
CA GLU A 2 -29.54 20.34 42.47
C GLU A 2 -28.55 19.39 41.76
N THR A 3 -29.02 18.18 41.44
CA THR A 3 -28.29 17.16 40.69
C THR A 3 -28.18 17.48 39.21
N MET A 4 -29.18 18.16 38.62
CA MET A 4 -29.20 18.48 37.18
C MET A 4 -28.08 19.46 36.77
N MET A 5 -27.73 20.42 37.64
CA MET A 5 -26.72 21.45 37.36
C MET A 5 -25.29 20.90 37.36
N LYS A 6 -25.07 19.76 38.04
CA LYS A 6 -23.73 19.16 38.25
C LYS A 6 -23.31 18.25 37.10
N TYR A 7 -24.29 17.66 36.40
CA TYR A 7 -24.06 16.84 35.20
C TYR A 7 -24.05 17.65 33.91
N LEU A 8 -24.56 18.89 33.92
CA LEU A 8 -24.55 19.79 32.76
C LEU A 8 -23.14 20.06 32.19
N PRO A 9 -22.09 20.35 33.00
CA PRO A 9 -20.74 20.53 32.46
C PRO A 9 -20.12 19.20 31.96
N VAL A 10 -20.46 18.08 32.60
CA VAL A 10 -19.99 16.75 32.20
C VAL A 10 -20.61 16.33 30.86
N LEU A 11 -21.90 16.60 30.68
CA LEU A 11 -22.63 16.35 29.44
C LEU A 11 -22.12 17.23 28.29
N ALA A 12 -21.83 18.51 28.57
CA ALA A 12 -21.23 19.41 27.59
C ALA A 12 -19.83 18.97 27.16
N LEU A 13 -19.00 18.48 28.08
CA LEU A 13 -17.67 17.94 27.77
C LEU A 13 -17.75 16.69 26.88
N PHE A 14 -18.73 15.82 27.13
CA PHE A 14 -18.96 14.60 26.36
C PHE A 14 -19.42 14.91 24.92
N LEU A 15 -20.30 15.91 24.76
CA LEU A 15 -20.74 16.39 23.46
C LEU A 15 -19.58 17.04 22.68
N LEU A 16 -18.71 17.82 23.33
CA LEU A 16 -17.52 18.42 22.70
C LEU A 16 -16.46 17.38 22.29
N ALA A 17 -16.29 16.31 23.07
CA ALA A 17 -15.40 15.20 22.69
C ALA A 17 -15.91 14.42 21.47
N SER A 18 -17.23 14.45 21.22
CA SER A 18 -17.85 13.76 20.09
C SER A 18 -17.59 14.45 18.74
N ILE A 19 -17.45 15.78 18.72
CA ILE A 19 -17.15 16.57 17.51
C ILE A 19 -15.65 16.67 17.21
N ALA A 20 -14.77 16.53 18.22
CA ALA A 20 -13.32 16.57 18.04
C ALA A 20 -12.70 15.24 17.56
N GLY A 21 -13.49 14.16 17.50
CA GLY A 21 -13.01 12.81 17.23
C GLY A 21 -13.13 12.31 15.78
N LEU A 22 -13.62 13.13 14.84
CA LEU A 22 -13.90 12.66 13.48
C LEU A 22 -13.36 13.59 12.39
N GLU A 23 -12.10 13.98 12.51
CA GLU A 23 -11.29 14.27 11.32
C GLU A 23 -10.47 13.02 10.97
N MET A 24 -11.18 11.92 10.65
CA MET A 24 -10.59 10.91 9.78
C MET A 24 -10.59 11.52 8.38
N ALA A 25 -9.58 12.34 8.10
CA ALA A 25 -9.19 12.58 6.73
C ALA A 25 -8.80 11.22 6.16
N ASP A 26 -9.68 10.62 5.36
CA ASP A 26 -9.33 9.57 4.42
C ASP A 26 -8.34 10.19 3.42
N ALA A 27 -7.10 10.37 3.86
CA ALA A 27 -5.99 10.59 2.98
C ALA A 27 -5.87 9.30 2.17
N ALA A 28 -6.52 9.29 1.00
CA ALA A 28 -6.35 8.24 0.00
C ALA A 28 -4.83 8.08 -0.17
N GLY A 29 -4.31 6.95 0.31
CA GLY A 29 -2.88 6.71 0.33
C GLY A 29 -2.34 6.57 -1.09
N GLU A 30 -1.07 6.23 -1.24
CA GLU A 30 -0.43 6.06 -2.55
C GLU A 30 -1.15 5.04 -3.46
N CYS A 31 -1.94 4.13 -2.86
CA CYS A 31 -2.77 3.11 -3.50
C CYS A 31 -4.29 3.41 -3.47
N GLY A 32 -4.69 4.67 -3.27
CA GLY A 32 -6.10 5.09 -3.21
C GLY A 32 -6.81 4.54 -1.97
N ASN A 33 -7.92 3.84 -2.17
CA ASN A 33 -8.75 3.28 -1.09
C ASN A 33 -8.18 1.97 -0.47
N GLN A 34 -7.08 1.44 -1.01
CA GLN A 34 -6.46 0.23 -0.47
C GLN A 34 -5.12 0.58 0.18
N SER A 35 -4.80 -0.08 1.29
CA SER A 35 -3.47 0.04 1.88
C SER A 35 -2.43 -0.70 1.01
N PRO A 36 -1.17 -0.21 0.97
CA PRO A 36 -0.08 -0.89 0.28
C PRO A 36 0.10 -2.34 0.74
N ASP A 37 -0.08 -2.62 2.03
CA ASP A 37 0.00 -3.99 2.57
C ASP A 37 -1.11 -4.92 2.03
N ARG A 38 -2.33 -4.41 1.78
CA ARG A 38 -3.40 -5.20 1.15
C ARG A 38 -3.08 -5.52 -0.31
N ILE A 39 -2.56 -4.54 -1.05
CA ILE A 39 -2.12 -4.76 -2.42
C ILE A 39 -0.92 -5.73 -2.46
N ALA A 40 0.02 -5.61 -1.53
CA ALA A 40 1.15 -6.53 -1.40
C ALA A 40 0.69 -7.98 -1.17
N PHE A 41 -0.35 -8.19 -0.36
CA PHE A 41 -0.93 -9.51 -0.16
C PHE A 41 -1.54 -10.09 -1.45
N GLN A 42 -2.15 -9.25 -2.29
CA GLN A 42 -2.66 -9.68 -3.60
C GLN A 42 -1.53 -10.07 -4.58
N LEU A 43 -0.29 -9.64 -4.33
CA LEU A 43 0.90 -10.04 -5.05
C LEU A 43 1.55 -11.31 -4.51
N ALA A 44 0.89 -12.07 -3.63
CA ALA A 44 1.38 -13.38 -3.17
C ALA A 44 1.81 -14.32 -4.33
N PRO A 45 1.13 -14.38 -5.50
CA PRO A 45 1.58 -15.18 -6.64
C PRO A 45 2.94 -14.74 -7.23
N CYS A 46 3.41 -13.54 -6.89
CA CYS A 46 4.71 -13.01 -7.29
C CYS A 46 5.84 -13.31 -6.30
N ALA A 47 5.55 -13.87 -5.12
CA ALA A 47 6.54 -14.03 -4.06
C ALA A 47 7.83 -14.71 -4.55
N SER A 48 7.72 -15.88 -5.20
CA SER A 48 8.88 -16.58 -5.75
C SER A 48 9.64 -15.78 -6.81
N ALA A 49 8.92 -15.10 -7.71
CA ALA A 49 9.49 -14.25 -8.76
C ALA A 49 10.14 -12.97 -8.21
N SER A 50 9.73 -12.54 -7.01
CA SER A 50 10.24 -11.36 -6.30
C SER A 50 11.40 -11.66 -5.36
N GLN A 51 11.60 -12.94 -5.02
CA GLN A 51 12.73 -13.41 -4.23
C GLN A 51 13.87 -13.93 -5.13
N ASN A 52 13.54 -14.47 -6.31
CA ASN A 52 14.52 -15.08 -7.19
C ASN A 52 14.36 -14.60 -8.65
N LYS A 53 15.42 -13.95 -9.17
CA LYS A 53 15.49 -13.42 -10.54
C LYS A 53 15.27 -14.48 -11.64
N ASN A 54 15.55 -15.74 -11.33
CA ASN A 54 15.42 -16.86 -12.26
C ASN A 54 14.08 -17.60 -12.12
N ALA A 55 13.30 -17.37 -11.05
CA ALA A 55 12.07 -18.11 -10.81
C ALA A 55 10.96 -17.66 -11.76
N ALA A 56 10.39 -18.59 -12.54
CA ALA A 56 9.35 -18.29 -13.54
C ALA A 56 8.23 -17.40 -12.99
N VAL A 57 7.75 -16.47 -13.81
CA VAL A 57 6.67 -15.57 -13.41
C VAL A 57 5.34 -16.17 -13.84
N SER A 58 4.41 -16.32 -12.90
CA SER A 58 3.09 -16.84 -13.18
C SER A 58 2.23 -15.79 -13.91
N ALA A 59 1.33 -16.22 -14.79
CA ALA A 59 0.33 -15.34 -15.40
C ALA A 59 -0.45 -14.47 -14.38
N PRO A 60 -0.96 -15.00 -13.24
CA PRO A 60 -1.62 -14.16 -12.24
C PRO A 60 -0.70 -13.11 -11.62
N CYS A 61 0.60 -13.42 -11.45
CA CYS A 61 1.56 -12.41 -11.01
C CYS A 61 1.68 -11.27 -12.03
N CYS A 62 1.84 -11.59 -13.31
CA CYS A 62 1.95 -10.56 -14.35
C CYS A 62 0.70 -9.69 -14.45
N SER A 63 -0.49 -10.27 -14.36
CA SER A 63 -1.75 -9.51 -14.35
C SER A 63 -1.86 -8.57 -13.14
N ALA A 64 -1.42 -9.02 -11.96
CA ALA A 64 -1.44 -8.19 -10.76
C ALA A 64 -0.42 -7.04 -10.86
N VAL A 65 0.80 -7.34 -11.33
CA VAL A 65 1.85 -6.33 -11.56
C VAL A 65 1.46 -5.33 -12.63
N GLN A 66 0.77 -5.75 -13.69
CA GLN A 66 0.26 -4.85 -14.73
C GLN A 66 -0.75 -3.86 -14.19
N ARG A 67 -1.63 -4.29 -13.28
CA ARG A 67 -2.63 -3.42 -12.64
C ARG A 67 -1.96 -2.36 -11.76
N ILE A 68 -1.00 -2.76 -10.93
CA ILE A 68 -0.34 -1.81 -10.02
C ILE A 68 0.71 -0.95 -10.71
N GLY A 69 1.31 -1.45 -11.80
CA GLY A 69 2.36 -0.76 -12.56
C GLY A 69 1.89 0.52 -13.26
N GLN A 70 0.58 0.71 -13.42
CA GLN A 70 0.00 1.95 -13.92
C GLN A 70 0.09 3.11 -12.91
N ASN A 71 0.25 2.79 -11.61
CA ASN A 71 0.44 3.77 -10.55
C ASN A 71 1.83 3.54 -9.91
N PRO A 72 2.88 4.26 -10.37
CA PRO A 72 4.23 4.08 -9.85
C PRO A 72 4.32 4.33 -8.35
N SER A 73 3.57 5.30 -7.80
CA SER A 73 3.56 5.59 -6.37
C SER A 73 2.99 4.42 -5.56
N CYS A 74 1.86 3.84 -5.99
CA CYS A 74 1.31 2.66 -5.33
C CYS A 74 2.27 1.46 -5.41
N LEU A 75 2.83 1.19 -6.59
CA LEU A 75 3.80 0.11 -6.78
C LEU A 75 5.00 0.29 -5.82
N CYS A 76 5.41 1.53 -5.63
CA CYS A 76 6.46 1.90 -4.70
C CYS A 76 6.14 1.57 -3.25
N ALA A 77 4.99 2.07 -2.79
CA ALA A 77 4.51 1.86 -1.43
C ALA A 77 4.36 0.37 -1.13
N VAL A 78 3.91 -0.40 -2.12
CA VAL A 78 3.76 -1.86 -2.04
C VAL A 78 5.09 -2.55 -1.86
N MET A 79 6.12 -2.19 -2.65
CA MET A 79 7.47 -2.77 -2.47
C MET A 79 8.08 -2.44 -1.10
N LEU A 80 7.78 -1.27 -0.55
CA LEU A 80 8.30 -0.81 0.74
C LEU A 80 7.43 -1.22 1.94
N SER A 81 6.27 -1.85 1.69
CA SER A 81 5.30 -2.28 2.70
C SER A 81 5.85 -3.33 3.66
N LYS A 82 5.22 -3.47 4.83
CA LYS A 82 5.61 -4.47 5.83
C LYS A 82 5.34 -5.88 5.31
N THR A 83 4.22 -6.08 4.62
CA THR A 83 3.88 -7.36 3.99
C THR A 83 4.93 -7.80 2.99
N ALA A 84 5.40 -6.90 2.10
CA ALA A 84 6.45 -7.23 1.15
C ALA A 84 7.76 -7.62 1.85
N LYS A 85 8.16 -6.84 2.87
CA LYS A 85 9.36 -7.14 3.69
C LYS A 85 9.26 -8.49 4.40
N ASN A 86 8.13 -8.77 5.04
CA ASN A 86 7.90 -10.01 5.76
C ASN A 86 7.83 -11.23 4.83
N ALA A 87 7.37 -11.03 3.58
CA ALA A 87 7.37 -12.06 2.54
C ALA A 87 8.76 -12.26 1.89
N GLY A 88 9.81 -11.59 2.36
CA GLY A 88 11.16 -11.71 1.82
C GLY A 88 11.35 -11.11 0.43
N VAL A 89 10.46 -10.20 0.01
CA VAL A 89 10.55 -9.54 -1.30
C VAL A 89 11.85 -8.76 -1.38
N SER A 90 12.69 -9.06 -2.37
CA SER A 90 13.91 -8.31 -2.66
C SER A 90 13.60 -7.24 -3.70
N PRO A 91 13.67 -5.93 -3.37
CA PRO A 91 13.38 -4.86 -4.32
C PRO A 91 14.19 -4.98 -5.61
N GLU A 92 15.46 -5.35 -5.52
CA GLU A 92 16.38 -5.50 -6.66
C GLU A 92 15.92 -6.57 -7.65
N VAL A 93 15.24 -7.61 -7.16
CA VAL A 93 14.67 -8.66 -8.00
C VAL A 93 13.27 -8.26 -8.46
N ALA A 94 12.45 -7.69 -7.56
CA ALA A 94 11.07 -7.32 -7.82
C ALA A 94 10.94 -6.27 -8.95
N ILE A 95 11.86 -5.31 -9.04
CA ILE A 95 11.91 -4.31 -10.13
C ILE A 95 12.12 -4.93 -11.52
N THR A 96 12.60 -6.18 -11.59
CA THR A 96 12.77 -6.90 -12.87
C THR A 96 11.48 -7.60 -13.32
N ILE A 97 10.52 -7.82 -12.41
CA ILE A 97 9.27 -8.54 -12.72
C ILE A 97 8.48 -7.88 -13.86
N PRO A 98 8.28 -6.55 -13.91
CA PRO A 98 7.57 -5.92 -15.02
C PRO A 98 8.21 -6.20 -16.38
N LYS A 99 9.55 -6.26 -16.43
CA LYS A 99 10.31 -6.61 -17.64
C LYS A 99 10.11 -8.08 -18.02
N ARG A 100 10.14 -8.98 -17.04
CA ARG A 100 9.93 -10.43 -17.23
C ARG A 100 8.49 -10.76 -17.66
N CYS A 101 7.53 -9.93 -17.26
CA CYS A 101 6.14 -9.96 -17.69
C CYS A 101 5.88 -9.24 -19.02
N ASN A 102 6.91 -8.67 -19.66
CA ASN A 102 6.79 -7.92 -20.91
C ASN A 102 5.75 -6.79 -20.87
N ILE A 103 5.67 -6.05 -19.77
CA ILE A 103 4.69 -4.95 -19.59
C ILE A 103 5.21 -3.70 -20.30
N SER A 104 4.55 -3.30 -21.40
CA SER A 104 5.01 -2.20 -22.27
C SER A 104 4.93 -0.81 -21.63
N ASN A 105 3.94 -0.56 -20.76
CA ASN A 105 3.71 0.75 -20.13
C ASN A 105 4.35 0.84 -18.72
N ARG A 106 5.53 0.26 -18.54
CA ARG A 106 6.20 0.28 -17.23
C ARG A 106 6.72 1.70 -16.92
N PRO A 107 6.58 2.18 -15.67
CA PRO A 107 7.11 3.48 -15.27
C PRO A 107 8.64 3.42 -15.14
N VAL A 108 9.34 3.55 -16.26
CA VAL A 108 10.81 3.56 -16.32
C VAL A 108 11.33 4.85 -15.71
N GLY A 109 12.34 4.76 -14.83
CA GLY A 109 12.99 5.93 -14.23
C GLY A 109 12.27 6.52 -13.02
N SER A 110 11.11 5.99 -12.61
CA SER A 110 10.47 6.40 -11.37
C SER A 110 11.31 5.95 -10.17
N LYS A 111 11.60 6.91 -9.28
CA LYS A 111 12.33 6.66 -8.05
C LYS A 111 11.40 6.15 -6.97
N CYS A 112 11.83 5.08 -6.34
CA CYS A 112 11.17 4.41 -5.26
C CYS A 112 12.02 4.39 -4.00
N GLY A 113 11.97 5.49 -3.25
CA GLY A 113 12.96 5.76 -2.21
C GLY A 113 14.37 5.74 -2.81
N GLY A 114 15.16 4.73 -2.45
CA GLY A 114 16.52 4.51 -2.97
C GLY A 114 16.60 3.70 -4.27
N TYR A 115 15.51 3.12 -4.77
CA TYR A 115 15.51 2.24 -5.95
C TYR A 115 15.02 2.99 -7.19
N THR A 116 15.56 2.69 -8.37
CA THR A 116 15.06 3.25 -9.64
C THR A 116 14.48 2.13 -10.48
N LEU A 117 13.24 2.30 -10.95
CA LEU A 117 12.61 1.31 -11.82
C LEU A 117 13.34 1.28 -13.18
N PRO A 118 13.88 0.12 -13.58
CA PRO A 118 14.70 -0.01 -14.78
C PRO A 118 13.84 -0.04 -16.04
#